data_AF-A0A251XDL6-F1
#
_entry.id   AF-A0A251XDL6-F1
#
_cell.length_a   1.000
_cell.length_b   1.000
_cell.length_c   1.000
_cell.angle_alpha   90.00
_cell.angle_beta   90.00
_cell.angle_gamma   90.00
#
_symmetry.space_group_name_H-M   'P 1'
#
loop_
_entity.id
_entity.type
_entity.pdbx_description
1 polymer ?
#
loop_
_entity_poly.entity_id
_entity_poly.type
_entity_poly.pdbx_seq_one_letter_code
_entity_poly.pdbx_strand_id
1 'polypeptide(L)'
;MRATVAGAPVSFGVFELTPEGAEVVTPDDMVEALAETGYAGIDLGPVGYLGRGRELRDRLAGAGLELAGGWIQLPLSDDDAFQASLPELAASLRVFQEAAEAGPTRLPLPTLADAGSATRAAAPAAAPRPTRSTTPRGRASSATPRAPRRSRAPRASSRPSTTTRARSWSRPRRSTGSSTPSTWGSRSTPATS
;
A
#
# COMPACT_ATOMS: atom_id res chain seq x y z
N MET A 1 9.12 -5.73 -16.23
CA MET A 1 8.61 -5.67 -14.84
C MET A 1 7.16 -5.24 -14.87
N ARG A 2 6.29 -5.83 -14.05
CA ARG A 2 4.94 -5.31 -13.80
C ARG A 2 4.94 -4.75 -12.37
N ALA A 3 4.71 -3.44 -12.24
CA ALA A 3 4.54 -2.77 -10.96
C ALA A 3 3.04 -2.65 -10.66
N THR A 4 2.67 -2.81 -9.39
CA THR A 4 1.36 -2.40 -8.88
C THR A 4 1.47 -0.93 -8.48
N VAL A 5 0.44 -0.13 -8.78
CA VAL A 5 0.43 1.30 -8.51
C VAL A 5 -0.63 1.57 -7.45
N ALA A 6 -0.29 2.43 -6.49
CA ALA A 6 -1.21 2.89 -5.45
C ALA A 6 -1.38 4.41 -5.52
N GLY A 7 -2.59 4.88 -5.23
CA GLY A 7 -2.88 6.31 -5.04
C GLY A 7 -2.60 6.76 -3.61
N ALA A 8 -2.46 8.05 -3.37
CA ALA A 8 -2.26 8.58 -2.02
C ALA A 8 -3.28 9.68 -1.72
N PRO A 9 -3.94 9.68 -0.54
CA PRO A 9 -4.93 10.70 -0.17
C PRO A 9 -4.40 12.14 -0.23
N VAL A 10 -3.10 12.34 -0.02
CA VAL A 10 -2.44 13.66 -0.13
C VAL A 10 -2.64 14.32 -1.50
N SER A 11 -2.79 13.53 -2.58
CA SER A 11 -3.07 14.06 -3.93
C SER A 11 -4.45 14.69 -4.06
N PHE A 12 -5.35 14.43 -3.12
CA PHE A 12 -6.70 15.00 -3.03
C PHE A 12 -6.84 16.01 -1.87
N GLY A 13 -5.71 16.44 -1.28
CA GLY A 13 -5.72 17.39 -0.17
C GLY A 13 -6.02 16.75 1.19
N VAL A 14 -5.93 15.43 1.32
CA VAL A 14 -6.13 14.71 2.59
C VAL A 14 -4.77 14.36 3.21
N PHE A 15 -4.33 15.14 4.20
CA PHE A 15 -3.06 14.96 4.89
C PHE A 15 -3.08 15.63 6.28
N GLU A 16 -2.03 15.46 7.07
CA GLU A 16 -1.98 15.83 8.48
C GLU A 16 -2.11 17.33 8.75
N LEU A 17 -1.81 18.19 7.77
CA LEU A 17 -1.95 19.65 7.89
C LEU A 17 -3.23 20.18 7.25
N THR A 18 -4.14 19.29 6.80
CA THR A 18 -5.44 19.73 6.29
C THR A 18 -6.21 20.42 7.41
N PRO A 19 -6.67 21.67 7.22
CA PRO A 19 -7.38 22.40 8.27
C PRO A 19 -8.62 21.65 8.76
N GLU A 20 -8.89 21.73 10.07
CA GLU A 20 -10.13 21.20 10.63
C GLU A 20 -11.35 21.85 9.95
N GLY A 21 -12.30 21.02 9.53
CA GLY A 21 -13.52 21.46 8.84
C GLY A 21 -13.33 21.76 7.35
N ALA A 22 -12.14 21.57 6.77
CA ALA A 22 -11.97 21.60 5.33
C ALA A 22 -12.81 20.49 4.67
N GLU A 23 -13.47 20.82 3.56
CA GLU A 23 -14.16 19.84 2.74
C GLU A 23 -13.10 18.95 2.06
N VAL A 24 -13.08 17.69 2.46
CA VAL A 24 -12.17 16.67 1.94
C VAL A 24 -12.95 15.54 1.30
N VAL A 25 -12.34 14.89 0.31
CA VAL A 25 -12.89 13.66 -0.28
C VAL A 25 -13.13 12.64 0.83
N THR A 26 -14.33 12.05 0.88
CA THR A 26 -14.64 11.05 1.90
C THR A 26 -13.82 9.77 1.67
N PRO A 27 -13.62 8.94 2.70
CA PRO A 27 -12.88 7.69 2.55
C PRO A 27 -13.49 6.74 1.51
N ASP A 28 -14.82 6.74 1.40
CA ASP A 28 -15.55 5.87 0.48
C ASP A 28 -15.43 6.40 -0.97
N ASP A 29 -15.62 7.71 -1.18
CA ASP A 29 -15.42 8.34 -2.51
C ASP A 29 -13.96 8.19 -2.98
N MET A 30 -12.99 8.23 -2.06
CA MET A 30 -11.58 8.05 -2.36
C MET A 30 -11.30 6.64 -2.90
N VAL A 31 -11.75 5.60 -2.21
CA VAL A 31 -11.47 4.22 -2.65
C VAL A 31 -12.23 3.87 -3.93
N GLU A 32 -13.42 4.45 -4.13
CA GLU A 32 -14.17 4.34 -5.38
C GLU A 32 -13.40 4.97 -6.55
N ALA A 33 -12.96 6.23 -6.40
CA ALA A 33 -12.21 6.93 -7.45
C ALA A 33 -10.91 6.20 -7.84
N LEU A 34 -10.19 5.63 -6.86
CA LEU A 34 -8.97 4.86 -7.13
C LEU A 34 -9.26 3.54 -7.83
N ALA A 35 -10.33 2.83 -7.44
CA ALA A 35 -10.74 1.59 -8.08
C ALA A 35 -11.18 1.84 -9.53
N GLU A 36 -11.98 2.87 -9.78
CA GLU A 36 -12.45 3.25 -11.13
C GLU A 36 -11.30 3.63 -12.07
N THR A 37 -10.24 4.22 -11.54
CA THR A 37 -9.05 4.63 -12.30
C THR A 37 -8.00 3.54 -12.44
N GLY A 38 -8.23 2.35 -11.88
CA GLY A 38 -7.40 1.16 -12.08
C GLY A 38 -6.17 1.07 -11.17
N TYR A 39 -6.16 1.81 -10.05
CA TYR A 39 -5.16 1.58 -9.01
C TYR A 39 -5.39 0.22 -8.34
N ALA A 40 -4.29 -0.40 -7.89
CA ALA A 40 -4.33 -1.66 -7.17
C ALA A 40 -4.21 -1.48 -5.64
N GLY A 41 -4.00 -0.25 -5.19
CA GLY A 41 -3.88 0.04 -3.76
C GLY A 41 -3.93 1.52 -3.44
N ILE A 42 -3.80 1.79 -2.14
CA ILE A 42 -3.85 3.14 -1.58
C ILE A 42 -2.79 3.30 -0.48
N ASP A 43 -2.29 4.51 -0.32
CA ASP A 43 -1.47 4.94 0.82
C ASP A 43 -2.36 5.31 2.03
N LEU A 44 -1.88 5.12 3.26
CA LEU A 44 -2.71 5.25 4.46
C LEU A 44 -3.39 6.62 4.62
N GLY A 45 -2.71 7.71 4.24
CA GLY A 45 -3.12 9.07 4.60
C GLY A 45 -3.13 9.29 6.12
N PRO A 46 -3.86 10.32 6.61
CA PRO A 46 -4.00 10.57 8.04
C PRO A 46 -4.58 9.37 8.78
N VAL A 47 -4.01 9.05 9.94
CA VAL A 47 -4.48 7.93 10.75
C VAL A 47 -5.95 8.10 11.11
N GLY A 48 -6.76 7.09 10.77
CA GLY A 48 -8.20 7.08 11.02
C GLY A 48 -9.04 7.55 9.83
N TYR A 49 -8.45 8.16 8.80
CA TYR A 49 -9.16 8.54 7.58
C TYR A 49 -9.83 7.32 6.93
N LEU A 50 -9.08 6.24 6.68
CA LEU A 50 -9.63 5.00 6.11
C LEU A 50 -10.33 4.10 7.13
N GLY A 51 -10.57 4.58 8.37
CA GLY A 51 -11.03 3.75 9.48
C GLY A 51 -9.93 2.88 10.10
N ARG A 52 -10.33 1.89 10.93
CA ARG A 52 -9.41 0.94 11.59
C ARG A 52 -9.95 -0.49 11.61
N GLY A 53 -9.07 -1.46 11.81
CA GLY A 53 -9.40 -2.85 12.02
C GLY A 53 -10.28 -3.42 10.90
N ARG A 54 -11.49 -3.87 11.27
CA ARG A 54 -12.46 -4.42 10.32
C ARG A 54 -12.96 -3.38 9.32
N GLU A 55 -13.19 -2.15 9.75
CA GLU A 55 -13.71 -1.09 8.88
C GLU A 55 -12.72 -0.81 7.73
N LEU A 56 -11.44 -0.66 8.06
CA LEU A 56 -10.37 -0.52 7.08
C LEU A 56 -10.34 -1.70 6.09
N ARG A 57 -10.37 -2.93 6.60
CA ARG A 57 -10.30 -4.13 5.75
C ARG A 57 -11.52 -4.27 4.84
N ASP A 58 -12.72 -4.05 5.37
CA ASP A 58 -13.96 -4.18 4.61
C ASP A 58 -14.03 -3.10 3.52
N ARG A 59 -13.60 -1.86 3.82
CA ARG A 59 -13.51 -0.77 2.84
C ARG A 59 -12.56 -1.09 1.69
N LEU A 60 -11.33 -1.51 2.02
CA LEU A 60 -10.32 -1.85 1.02
C LEU A 60 -10.75 -3.06 0.17
N ALA A 61 -11.26 -4.12 0.81
CA ALA A 61 -11.74 -5.31 0.11
C ALA A 61 -12.94 -5.00 -0.80
N GLY A 62 -13.86 -4.15 -0.35
CA GLY A 62 -15.02 -3.71 -1.14
C GLY A 62 -14.63 -2.99 -2.43
N ALA A 63 -13.56 -2.20 -2.40
CA ALA A 63 -13.02 -1.50 -3.57
C ALA A 63 -11.98 -2.32 -4.37
N GLY A 64 -11.63 -3.53 -3.92
CA GLY A 64 -10.58 -4.35 -4.54
C GLY A 64 -9.18 -3.74 -4.43
N LEU A 65 -8.94 -2.90 -3.42
CA LEU A 65 -7.66 -2.23 -3.16
C LEU A 65 -6.90 -2.91 -2.02
N GLU A 66 -5.57 -2.80 -2.04
CA GLU A 66 -4.72 -3.16 -0.90
C GLU A 66 -4.11 -1.89 -0.28
N LEU A 67 -3.85 -1.90 1.03
CA LEU A 67 -3.00 -0.88 1.63
C LEU A 67 -1.57 -1.10 1.14
N ALA A 68 -0.98 -0.10 0.48
CA ALA A 68 0.35 -0.20 -0.09
C ALA A 68 1.43 0.30 0.88
N GLY A 69 1.15 1.38 1.59
CA GLY A 69 2.11 2.07 2.43
C GLY A 69 1.47 3.20 3.26
N GLY A 70 2.33 4.07 3.77
CA GLY A 70 1.94 5.35 4.35
C GLY A 70 3.15 6.14 4.79
N TRP A 71 3.03 7.46 4.81
CA TRP A 71 4.04 8.35 5.38
C TRP A 71 3.89 8.44 6.90
N ILE A 72 4.99 8.37 7.63
CA ILE A 72 5.03 8.65 9.07
C ILE A 72 6.20 9.60 9.33
N GLN A 73 5.87 10.82 9.71
CA GLN A 73 6.84 11.85 10.05
C GLN A 73 7.31 11.66 11.51
N LEU A 74 8.63 11.67 11.74
CA LEU A 74 9.24 11.54 13.06
C LEU A 74 10.27 12.64 13.30
N PRO A 75 10.32 13.27 14.48
CA PRO A 75 11.28 14.32 14.81
C PRO A 75 12.66 13.73 15.16
N LEU A 76 13.34 13.10 14.21
CA LEU A 76 14.58 12.34 14.45
C LEU A 76 15.78 13.19 14.90
N SER A 77 15.67 14.51 14.82
CA SER A 77 16.72 15.45 15.24
C SER A 77 16.56 15.94 16.70
N ASP A 78 15.46 15.59 17.38
CA ASP A 78 15.16 15.96 18.76
C ASP A 78 14.80 14.69 19.54
N ASP A 79 15.66 14.30 20.49
CA ASP A 79 15.51 13.04 21.22
C ASP A 79 14.23 13.03 22.08
N ASP A 80 13.88 14.14 22.73
CA ASP A 80 12.72 14.24 23.61
C ASP A 80 11.43 14.22 22.79
N ALA A 81 11.39 14.99 21.71
CA ALA A 81 10.26 14.96 20.77
C ALA A 81 10.11 13.59 20.10
N PHE A 82 11.22 12.92 19.78
CA PHE A 82 11.19 11.56 19.23
C PHE A 82 10.62 10.56 20.24
N GLN A 83 11.04 10.60 21.50
CA GLN A 83 10.45 9.75 22.55
C GLN A 83 8.95 10.03 22.71
N ALA A 84 8.55 11.31 22.69
CA ALA A 84 7.15 11.70 22.78
C ALA A 84 6.30 11.20 21.59
N SER A 85 6.90 11.02 20.40
CA SER A 85 6.21 10.53 19.20
C SER A 85 5.99 9.01 19.16
N LEU A 86 6.65 8.22 20.02
CA LEU A 86 6.60 6.75 19.96
C LEU A 86 5.19 6.15 20.12
N PRO A 87 4.30 6.66 21.00
CA PRO A 87 2.93 6.15 21.09
C PRO A 87 2.13 6.34 19.79
N GLU A 88 2.29 7.49 19.14
CA GLU A 88 1.64 7.78 17.86
C GLU A 88 2.20 6.89 16.74
N LEU A 89 3.53 6.74 16.67
CA LEU A 89 4.18 5.78 15.77
C LEU A 89 3.63 4.37 15.97
N ALA A 90 3.49 3.91 17.22
CA ALA A 90 2.95 2.59 17.52
C ALA A 90 1.48 2.46 17.07
N ALA A 91 0.66 3.50 17.26
CA ALA A 91 -0.71 3.53 16.79
C ALA A 91 -0.79 3.46 15.26
N SER A 92 0.04 4.22 14.54
CA SER A 92 0.14 4.17 13.08
C SER A 92 0.54 2.76 12.62
N LEU A 93 1.62 2.18 13.16
CA LEU A 93 2.09 0.83 12.82
C LEU A 93 1.05 -0.27 13.11
N ARG A 94 0.15 -0.06 14.08
CA ARG A 94 -0.95 -0.99 14.36
C ARG A 94 -1.96 -1.04 13.20
N VAL A 95 -2.19 0.07 12.50
CA VAL A 95 -3.06 0.11 11.31
C VAL A 95 -2.48 -0.70 10.16
N PHE A 96 -1.16 -0.62 9.94
CA PHE A 96 -0.46 -1.45 8.95
C PHE A 96 -0.60 -2.94 9.27
N GLN A 97 -0.52 -3.31 10.55
CA GLN A 97 -0.74 -4.70 10.99
C GLN A 97 -2.19 -5.14 10.76
N GLU A 98 -3.17 -4.29 11.07
CA GLU A 98 -4.60 -4.56 10.84
C GLU A 98 -4.92 -4.78 9.37
N ALA A 99 -4.29 -4.03 8.46
CA ALA A 99 -4.40 -4.24 7.02
C ALA A 99 -3.72 -5.55 6.57
N ALA A 100 -2.56 -5.89 7.14
CA ALA A 100 -1.85 -7.13 6.84
C ALA A 100 -2.62 -8.40 7.26
N GLU A 101 -3.52 -8.31 8.26
CA GLU A 101 -4.40 -9.41 8.67
C GLU A 101 -5.36 -9.87 7.55
N ALA A 102 -5.61 -9.04 6.54
CA ALA A 102 -6.40 -9.42 5.36
C ALA A 102 -5.65 -10.37 4.40
N GLY A 103 -4.35 -10.62 4.62
CA GLY A 103 -3.51 -11.41 3.73
C GLY A 103 -3.33 -10.80 2.34
N PRO A 104 -2.96 -9.51 2.22
CA PRO A 104 -2.78 -8.87 0.93
C PRO A 104 -1.64 -9.52 0.13
N THR A 105 -1.68 -9.34 -1.19
CA THR A 105 -0.63 -9.81 -2.11
C THR A 105 0.73 -9.21 -1.76
N ARG A 106 0.75 -7.96 -1.27
CA ARG A 106 1.94 -7.31 -0.73
C ARG A 106 1.66 -6.74 0.65
N LEU A 107 2.63 -6.90 1.56
CA LEU A 107 2.54 -6.28 2.87
C LEU A 107 2.61 -4.76 2.74
N PRO A 108 1.78 -4.00 3.48
CA PRO A 108 1.85 -2.56 3.50
C PRO A 108 3.16 -2.12 4.18
N LEU A 109 3.93 -1.24 3.52
CA LEU A 109 5.23 -0.79 4.02
C LEU A 109 5.20 0.69 4.40
N PRO A 110 5.27 1.04 5.70
CA PRO A 110 5.35 2.43 6.12
C PRO A 110 6.70 3.04 5.75
N THR A 111 6.67 4.31 5.34
CA THR A 111 7.84 5.16 5.15
C THR A 111 8.04 6.02 6.39
N LEU A 112 9.10 5.76 7.14
CA LEU A 112 9.49 6.60 8.28
C LEU A 112 10.41 7.73 7.79
N ALA A 113 10.04 8.98 8.09
CA ALA A 113 10.75 10.15 7.57
C ALA A 113 11.15 11.13 8.66
N ASP A 114 12.35 11.71 8.53
CA ASP A 114 12.84 12.79 9.39
C ASP A 114 12.03 14.06 9.17
N ALA A 115 11.45 14.63 10.23
CA ALA A 115 10.77 15.93 10.22
C ALA A 115 11.74 17.08 9.89
N GLY A 116 13.04 16.79 9.95
CA GLY A 116 14.10 17.76 9.76
C GLY A 116 14.37 18.54 11.04
N SER A 117 15.06 19.65 10.90
CA SER A 117 15.39 20.57 11.99
C SER A 117 15.47 21.98 11.45
N ALA A 118 15.23 22.97 12.32
CA ALA A 118 15.40 24.38 11.97
C ALA A 118 16.81 24.66 11.41
N THR A 119 17.83 23.99 11.95
CA THR A 119 19.22 24.10 11.48
C THR A 119 19.38 23.63 10.03
N ARG A 120 18.80 22.47 9.65
CA ARG A 120 18.87 21.99 8.26
C ARG A 120 17.97 22.80 7.33
N ALA A 121 16.82 23.26 7.81
CA ALA A 121 15.94 24.13 7.04
C ALA A 121 16.59 25.49 6.72
N ALA A 122 17.36 26.05 7.66
CA ALA A 122 18.09 27.31 7.47
C ALA A 122 19.31 27.18 6.54
N ALA A 123 19.82 25.96 6.32
CA ALA A 123 20.99 25.68 5.48
C ALA A 123 20.77 24.45 4.59
N PRO A 124 19.82 24.50 3.64
CA PRO A 124 19.54 23.38 2.76
C PRO A 124 20.78 23.04 1.91
N ALA A 125 21.01 21.75 1.67
CA ALA A 125 22.19 21.21 0.97
C ALA A 125 23.56 21.46 1.63
N ALA A 126 23.64 22.15 2.76
CA ALA A 126 24.89 22.28 3.52
C ALA A 126 25.21 20.94 4.21
N ALA A 127 26.40 20.40 3.95
CA ALA A 127 26.87 19.25 4.71
C ALA A 127 27.12 19.68 6.16
N PRO A 128 26.51 19.04 7.18
CA PRO A 128 26.88 19.30 8.55
C PRO A 128 28.35 18.95 8.72
N ARG A 129 29.14 19.88 9.30
CA ARG A 129 30.52 19.57 9.65
C ARG A 129 30.49 18.39 10.62
N PRO A 130 31.10 17.23 10.31
CA PRO A 130 30.99 16.06 11.16
C PRO A 130 31.53 16.38 12.54
N THR A 131 30.64 16.48 13.52
CA THR A 131 31.03 16.52 14.92
C THR A 131 31.44 15.10 15.30
N ARG A 132 32.73 14.91 15.55
CA ARG A 132 33.22 13.64 16.08
C ARG A 132 32.66 13.50 17.50
N SER A 133 31.59 12.73 17.67
CA SER A 133 31.16 12.37 19.02
C SER A 133 32.25 11.50 19.66
N THR A 134 32.71 11.88 20.85
CA THR A 134 33.62 11.07 21.66
C THR A 134 32.89 9.94 22.39
N THR A 135 31.56 9.95 22.37
CA THR A 135 30.72 8.87 22.89
C THR A 135 30.81 7.64 21.99
N PRO A 136 31.14 6.44 22.52
CA PRO A 136 31.15 5.21 21.72
C PRO A 136 29.79 5.00 21.04
N ARG A 137 29.81 4.80 19.73
CA ARG A 137 28.64 4.57 18.88
C ARG A 137 27.96 3.25 19.28
N GLY A 138 27.06 3.30 20.26
CA GLY A 138 26.48 2.11 20.89
C GLY A 138 25.02 1.77 20.52
N ARG A 139 24.38 2.47 19.56
CA ARG A 139 22.92 2.30 19.34
C ARG A 139 22.44 1.81 17.97
N ALA A 140 23.33 1.55 17.00
CA ALA A 140 22.92 1.07 15.66
C ALA A 140 23.43 -0.33 15.29
N SER A 141 24.06 -1.09 16.21
CA SER A 141 24.68 -2.39 15.85
C SER A 141 24.35 -3.56 16.77
N SER A 142 23.56 -3.37 17.83
CA SER A 142 23.26 -4.44 18.81
C SER A 142 21.92 -5.16 18.60
N ALA A 143 21.13 -4.81 17.58
CA ALA A 143 19.82 -5.45 17.32
C ALA A 143 19.82 -6.43 16.13
N THR A 144 20.93 -7.14 15.89
CA THR A 144 20.91 -8.30 14.98
C THR A 144 21.52 -9.50 15.69
N PRO A 145 20.73 -10.51 16.09
CA PRO A 145 21.30 -11.77 16.52
C PRO A 145 22.03 -12.36 15.31
N ARG A 146 23.35 -12.44 15.43
CA ARG A 146 24.26 -13.00 14.43
C ARG A 146 24.01 -14.50 14.36
N ALA A 147 23.16 -14.93 13.43
CA ALA A 147 22.91 -16.35 13.20
C ALA A 147 24.23 -17.08 12.87
N PRO A 148 24.54 -18.23 13.49
CA PRO A 148 25.74 -18.97 13.17
C PRO A 148 25.65 -19.48 11.73
N ARG A 149 26.62 -19.08 10.90
CA ARG A 149 26.85 -19.63 9.55
C ARG A 149 27.06 -21.14 9.67
N ARG A 150 26.01 -21.94 9.46
CA ARG A 150 26.17 -23.36 9.12
C ARG A 150 26.69 -23.43 7.69
N SER A 151 27.95 -23.84 7.57
CA SER A 151 28.59 -24.25 6.32
C SER A 151 27.73 -25.31 5.63
N ARG A 152 27.19 -24.99 4.46
CA ARG A 152 26.59 -25.98 3.56
C ARG A 152 27.57 -26.21 2.41
N ALA A 153 28.23 -27.36 2.45
CA ALA A 153 29.10 -27.84 1.38
C ALA A 153 28.33 -27.94 0.05
N PRO A 154 29.01 -27.75 -1.11
CA PRO A 154 28.37 -27.86 -2.41
C PRO A 154 27.98 -29.32 -2.67
N ARG A 155 26.68 -29.58 -2.86
CA ARG A 155 26.23 -30.85 -3.44
C ARG A 155 26.10 -30.68 -4.95
N ALA A 156 26.78 -31.59 -5.64
CA ALA A 156 27.02 -31.62 -7.06
C ALA A 156 25.75 -31.59 -7.92
N SER A 157 25.94 -31.05 -9.11
CA SER A 157 25.05 -31.15 -10.26
C SER A 157 24.71 -32.60 -10.60
N SER A 158 23.42 -32.89 -10.74
CA SER A 158 22.96 -34.01 -11.56
C SER A 158 21.61 -33.65 -12.17
N ARG A 159 21.65 -33.13 -13.40
CA ARG A 159 20.53 -33.30 -14.34
C ARG A 159 20.54 -34.76 -14.81
N PRO A 160 19.36 -35.30 -15.10
CA PRO A 160 19.20 -35.92 -16.41
C PRO A 160 18.01 -35.32 -17.16
N SER A 161 18.28 -35.09 -18.44
CA SER A 161 17.34 -34.75 -19.49
C SER A 161 16.39 -35.92 -19.76
N THR A 162 15.10 -35.66 -19.97
CA THR A 162 14.30 -36.43 -20.94
C THR A 162 13.14 -35.59 -21.46
N THR A 163 13.26 -35.23 -22.73
CA THR A 163 12.18 -34.90 -23.67
C THR A 163 11.13 -36.01 -23.72
N THR A 164 9.82 -35.67 -23.84
CA THR A 164 8.91 -36.22 -24.89
C THR A 164 7.43 -35.85 -24.67
N ARG A 165 6.86 -35.31 -25.76
CA ARG A 165 5.45 -35.28 -26.24
C ARG A 165 4.36 -34.50 -25.48
N ALA A 166 3.98 -33.40 -26.14
CA ALA A 166 2.66 -33.10 -26.69
C ALA A 166 1.49 -34.01 -26.28
N ARG A 167 0.49 -33.40 -25.64
CA ARG A 167 -0.92 -33.80 -25.78
C ARG A 167 -1.72 -32.61 -26.31
N SER A 168 -2.31 -32.85 -27.46
CA SER A 168 -3.29 -32.04 -28.17
C SER A 168 -4.52 -31.77 -27.29
N TRP A 169 -4.93 -30.51 -27.23
CA TRP A 169 -6.30 -30.17 -26.84
C TRP A 169 -7.19 -30.22 -28.08
N SER A 170 -8.04 -31.24 -28.12
CA SER A 170 -9.12 -31.38 -29.10
C SER A 170 -10.30 -30.51 -28.67
N ARG A 171 -10.74 -29.60 -29.55
CA ARG A 171 -11.98 -28.84 -29.44
C ARG A 171 -13.20 -29.75 -29.60
N PRO A 172 -14.30 -29.54 -28.87
CA PRO A 172 -15.63 -29.93 -29.33
C PRO A 172 -16.25 -28.83 -30.21
N ARG A 173 -16.93 -29.31 -31.25
CA ARG A 173 -17.60 -28.56 -32.32
C ARG A 173 -18.78 -27.73 -31.81
N ARG A 174 -19.01 -26.60 -32.50
CA ARG A 174 -20.29 -25.88 -32.53
C ARG A 174 -21.37 -26.79 -33.13
N SER A 175 -22.54 -26.86 -32.50
CA SER A 175 -23.80 -27.21 -33.16
C SER A 175 -24.66 -25.96 -33.25
N THR A 176 -25.01 -25.62 -34.48
CA THR A 176 -25.99 -24.63 -34.90
C THR A 176 -27.41 -25.09 -34.55
N GLY A 177 -28.21 -24.20 -33.98
CA GLY A 177 -29.64 -24.38 -33.77
C GLY A 177 -30.32 -23.02 -33.69
N SER A 178 -30.79 -22.54 -34.84
CA SER A 178 -31.57 -21.32 -35.04
C SER A 178 -33.05 -21.59 -34.77
N SER A 179 -33.73 -20.72 -34.01
CA SER A 179 -35.20 -20.55 -34.06
C SER A 179 -35.59 -19.16 -33.52
N THR A 180 -35.77 -18.24 -34.47
CA THR A 180 -36.73 -17.11 -34.53
C THR A 180 -37.19 -16.35 -33.27
N PRO A 181 -37.09 -15.00 -33.25
CA PRO A 181 -37.83 -14.15 -32.31
C PRO A 181 -39.24 -13.82 -32.82
N SER A 182 -40.24 -13.96 -31.96
CA SER A 182 -41.63 -13.54 -32.20
C SER A 182 -41.81 -12.05 -31.88
N THR A 183 -42.25 -11.29 -32.88
CA THR A 183 -42.72 -9.89 -32.81
C THR A 183 -44.20 -9.80 -32.49
N TRP A 184 -44.58 -8.95 -31.52
CA TRP A 184 -45.83 -8.14 -31.43
C TRP A 184 -45.84 -7.49 -30.02
N GLY A 185 -46.12 -6.20 -29.80
CA GLY A 185 -46.60 -5.16 -30.69
C GLY A 185 -46.57 -3.79 -29.99
N SER A 186 -46.72 -2.76 -30.82
CA SER A 186 -46.73 -1.34 -30.50
C SER A 186 -47.91 -0.88 -29.63
N ARG A 187 -47.69 0.16 -28.82
CA ARG A 187 -48.63 1.25 -28.47
C ARG A 187 -47.81 2.35 -27.77
N SER A 188 -47.50 3.46 -28.44
CA SER A 188 -48.29 4.71 -28.49
C SER A 188 -48.22 5.51 -27.18
N THR A 189 -47.44 6.59 -27.21
CA THR A 189 -47.59 7.77 -26.36
C THR A 189 -48.91 8.48 -26.67
N PRO A 190 -49.39 9.35 -25.76
CA PRO A 190 -49.24 10.77 -26.04
C PRO A 190 -48.82 11.61 -24.83
N ALA A 191 -48.16 12.72 -25.15
CA ALA A 191 -47.94 13.86 -24.27
C ALA A 191 -49.24 14.65 -24.09
N THR A 192 -49.47 15.22 -22.91
CA THR A 192 -50.19 16.50 -22.78
C THR A 192 -49.82 17.19 -21.45
N SER A 193 -49.39 18.45 -21.60
CA SER A 193 -49.41 19.61 -20.70
C SER A 193 -48.70 19.55 -19.34
#